data_AF-A0A967F406-F1
#
_entry.id   AF-A0A967F406-F1
#
_cell.length_a   1.000
_cell.length_b   1.000
_cell.length_c   1.000
_cell.angle_alpha   90.00
_cell.angle_beta   90.00
_cell.angle_gamma   90.00
#
_symmetry.space_group_name_H-M   'P 1'
#
loop_
_entity.id
_entity.type
_entity.pdbx_description
1 polymer ?
#
loop_
_entity_poly.entity_id
_entity_poly.type
_entity_poly.pdbx_seq_one_letter_code
_entity_poly.pdbx_strand_id
1 'polypeptide(L)'
;MSTRRSFIKQAAGASLAVTAMTSSAASYARILGANDRLGVGVIGLGRRLKAYIPPVADKANNAELLYLCDVMKSQRERAAGMFAEQVS
;
A
#
# COMPACT_ATOMS: atom_id res chain seq x y z
N MET A 1 42.24 14.37 -6.23
CA MET A 1 42.41 13.08 -5.54
C MET A 1 41.09 12.68 -4.90
N SER A 2 40.44 11.63 -5.41
CA SER A 2 39.22 11.09 -4.78
C SER A 2 39.59 10.49 -3.42
N THR A 3 38.99 10.97 -2.34
CA THR A 3 39.18 10.40 -0.99
C THR A 3 37.91 9.67 -0.57
N ARG A 4 38.06 8.62 0.27
CA ARG A 4 36.89 7.87 0.79
C ARG A 4 35.82 8.78 1.39
N ARG A 5 36.23 9.87 2.06
CA ARG A 5 35.32 10.87 2.64
C ARG A 5 34.58 11.69 1.58
N SER A 6 35.21 12.01 0.45
CA SER A 6 34.55 12.66 -0.70
C SER A 6 33.56 11.72 -1.38
N PHE A 7 33.92 10.44 -1.55
CA PHE A 7 33.02 9.43 -2.10
C PHE A 7 31.79 9.20 -1.21
N ILE A 8 31.96 9.05 0.11
CA ILE A 8 30.84 8.88 1.05
C ILE A 8 29.93 10.11 1.05
N LYS A 9 30.48 11.33 1.02
CA LYS A 9 29.66 12.56 0.93
C LYS A 9 28.89 12.65 -0.39
N GLN A 10 29.51 12.28 -1.50
CA GLN A 10 28.86 12.28 -2.81
C GLN A 10 27.77 11.18 -2.90
N ALA A 11 28.04 9.99 -2.37
CA ALA A 11 27.08 8.88 -2.30
C ALA A 11 25.92 9.17 -1.34
N ALA A 12 26.18 9.79 -0.19
CA ALA A 12 25.16 10.24 0.76
C ALA A 12 24.29 11.36 0.16
N GLY A 13 24.89 12.33 -0.53
CA GLY A 13 24.15 13.39 -1.22
C GLY A 13 23.32 12.87 -2.41
N ALA A 14 23.87 11.94 -3.18
CA ALA A 14 23.16 11.30 -4.30
C ALA A 14 22.01 10.41 -3.81
N SER A 15 22.20 9.65 -2.73
CA SER A 15 21.12 8.81 -2.15
C SER A 15 19.98 9.67 -1.60
N LEU A 16 20.26 10.75 -0.86
CA LEU A 16 19.24 11.69 -0.40
C LEU A 16 18.48 12.37 -1.54
N ALA A 17 19.18 12.77 -2.61
CA ALA A 17 18.56 13.36 -3.80
C ALA A 17 17.65 12.35 -4.54
N VAL A 18 18.05 11.07 -4.62
CA VAL A 18 17.25 10.00 -5.22
C VAL A 18 16.02 9.67 -4.37
N THR A 19 16.13 9.70 -3.04
CA THR A 19 14.97 9.50 -2.15
C THR A 19 13.99 10.68 -2.22
N ALA A 20 14.49 11.92 -2.35
CA ALA A 20 13.65 13.11 -2.51
C ALA A 20 12.89 13.15 -3.85
N MET A 21 13.47 12.60 -4.93
CA MET A 21 12.87 12.58 -6.28
C MET A 21 11.84 11.46 -6.49
N THR A 22 11.82 10.44 -5.61
CA THR A 22 10.91 9.27 -5.73
C THR A 22 9.75 9.31 -4.74
N SER A 23 9.78 10.22 -3.76
CA SER A 23 8.78 10.29 -2.69
C SER A 23 7.75 11.38 -2.98
N SER A 24 6.57 11.03 -3.51
CA SER A 24 5.47 11.98 -3.67
C SER A 24 4.95 12.45 -2.30
N ALA A 25 4.35 13.64 -2.21
CA ALA A 25 3.74 14.13 -0.96
C ALA A 25 2.69 13.14 -0.39
N ALA A 26 2.01 12.40 -1.26
CA ALA A 26 1.09 11.33 -0.89
C ALA A 26 1.80 10.15 -0.17
N SER A 27 3.03 9.82 -0.56
CA SER A 27 3.83 8.78 0.12
C SER A 27 4.24 9.21 1.54
N TYR A 28 4.63 10.47 1.73
CA TYR A 28 4.93 11.02 3.05
C TYR A 28 3.69 11.10 3.95
N ALA A 29 2.55 11.51 3.41
CA ALA A 29 1.29 11.52 4.15
C ALA A 29 0.87 10.13 4.65
N ARG A 30 1.20 9.05 3.91
CA ARG A 30 0.96 7.66 4.34
C ARG A 30 1.88 7.17 5.47
N ILE A 31 3.01 7.83 5.74
CA ILE A 31 3.91 7.45 6.83
C ILE A 31 3.25 7.76 8.19
N LEU A 32 2.55 8.89 8.28
CA LEU A 32 1.79 9.24 9.49
C LEU A 32 0.61 8.26 9.66
N GLY A 33 0.51 7.63 10.84
CA GLY A 33 -0.50 6.61 11.12
C GLY A 33 -0.21 5.23 10.52
N ALA A 34 0.98 5.00 9.95
CA ALA A 34 1.32 3.72 9.33
C ALA A 34 1.31 2.54 10.32
N ASN A 35 1.70 2.79 11.58
CA ASN A 35 1.68 1.76 12.62
C ASN A 35 0.28 1.46 13.17
N ASP A 36 -0.66 2.39 12.97
CA ASP A 36 -2.03 2.25 13.45
C ASP A 36 -2.94 1.59 12.41
N ARG A 37 -2.51 1.57 11.13
CA ARG A 37 -3.25 1.01 10.00
C ARG A 37 -3.14 -0.50 9.94
N LEU A 38 -4.28 -1.17 9.82
CA LEU A 38 -4.35 -2.62 9.62
C LEU A 38 -4.34 -2.97 8.13
N GLY A 39 -3.26 -3.55 7.64
CA GLY A 39 -3.20 -4.10 6.28
C GLY A 39 -3.91 -5.45 6.18
N VAL A 40 -4.92 -5.56 5.30
CA VAL A 40 -5.74 -6.77 5.15
C VAL A 40 -5.57 -7.37 3.75
N GLY A 41 -5.38 -8.69 3.70
CA GLY A 41 -5.45 -9.48 2.47
C GLY A 41 -6.58 -10.50 2.55
N VAL A 42 -7.38 -10.64 1.49
CA VAL A 42 -8.48 -11.61 1.44
C VAL A 42 -8.15 -12.74 0.49
N ILE A 43 -8.15 -13.97 1.00
CA ILE A 43 -7.89 -15.19 0.23
C ILE A 43 -9.18 -16.01 0.12
N GLY A 44 -9.57 -16.34 -1.10
CA GLY A 44 -10.83 -17.03 -1.40
C GLY A 44 -11.99 -16.04 -1.51
N LEU A 45 -12.36 -15.73 -2.74
CA LEU A 45 -13.24 -14.60 -3.09
C LEU A 45 -14.65 -15.07 -3.45
N GLY A 46 -15.08 -16.19 -2.87
CA GLY A 46 -16.37 -16.82 -3.10
C GLY A 46 -17.53 -16.17 -2.35
N ARG A 47 -18.51 -16.98 -1.95
CA ARG A 47 -19.77 -16.53 -1.33
C ARG A 47 -19.62 -15.63 -0.10
N ARG A 48 -18.57 -15.82 0.70
CA ARG A 48 -18.37 -15.09 1.97
C ARG A 48 -17.72 -13.72 1.81
N LEU A 49 -17.16 -13.41 0.63
CA LEU A 49 -16.44 -12.16 0.38
C LEU A 49 -17.21 -10.91 0.82
N LYS A 50 -18.52 -10.89 0.54
CA LYS A 50 -19.40 -9.75 0.84
C LYS A 50 -19.42 -9.35 2.31
N ALA A 51 -19.20 -10.30 3.23
CA ALA A 51 -19.19 -10.00 4.67
C ALA A 51 -17.95 -9.19 5.10
N TYR A 52 -16.86 -9.27 4.33
CA TYR A 52 -15.62 -8.56 4.63
C TYR A 52 -15.56 -7.17 4.00
N ILE A 53 -16.45 -6.84 3.07
CA ILE A 53 -16.46 -5.53 2.42
C ILE A 53 -16.82 -4.41 3.40
N PRO A 54 -17.93 -4.47 4.17
CA PRO A 54 -18.28 -3.41 5.11
C PRO A 54 -17.20 -3.07 6.14
N PRO A 55 -16.59 -4.04 6.86
CA PRO A 55 -15.58 -3.70 7.87
C PRO A 55 -14.29 -3.12 7.25
N VAL A 56 -13.97 -3.48 6.01
CA VAL A 56 -12.80 -2.96 5.28
C VAL A 56 -13.09 -1.58 4.65
N ALA A 57 -14.32 -1.31 4.25
CA ALA A 57 -14.72 -0.02 3.67
C ALA A 57 -14.92 1.07 4.74
N ASP A 58 -15.22 0.69 5.97
CA ASP A 58 -15.39 1.63 7.07
C ASP A 58 -14.04 2.21 7.54
N LYS A 59 -13.84 3.51 7.27
CA LYS A 59 -12.64 4.27 7.61
C LYS A 59 -12.38 4.32 9.13
N ALA A 60 -13.41 4.13 9.98
CA ALA A 60 -13.25 4.07 11.43
C ALA A 60 -12.47 2.83 11.89
N ASN A 61 -12.49 1.74 11.12
CA ASN A 61 -11.77 0.50 11.46
C ASN A 61 -10.27 0.58 11.12
N ASN A 62 -9.83 1.64 10.43
CA ASN A 62 -8.46 1.84 9.98
C ASN A 62 -7.86 0.62 9.23
N ALA A 63 -8.71 -0.10 8.51
CA ALA A 63 -8.35 -1.26 7.72
C ALA A 63 -8.12 -0.86 6.26
N GLU A 64 -7.00 -1.26 5.67
CA GLU A 64 -6.69 -1.04 4.27
C GLU A 64 -6.56 -2.39 3.56
N LEU A 65 -7.36 -2.58 2.51
CA LEU A 65 -7.22 -3.74 1.64
C LEU A 65 -5.93 -3.62 0.82
N LEU A 66 -5.01 -4.55 1.00
CA LEU A 66 -3.75 -4.60 0.27
C LEU A 66 -3.81 -5.58 -0.90
N TYR A 67 -4.41 -6.75 -0.69
CA TYR A 67 -4.35 -7.84 -1.65
C TYR A 67 -5.63 -8.66 -1.71
N LEU A 68 -5.93 -9.15 -2.92
CA LEU A 68 -6.98 -10.12 -3.20
C LEU A 68 -6.37 -11.34 -3.87
N CYS A 69 -6.68 -12.52 -3.34
CA CYS A 69 -6.15 -13.79 -3.85
C CYS A 69 -7.28 -14.79 -4.06
N ASP A 70 -7.32 -15.37 -5.26
CA ASP A 70 -8.17 -16.50 -5.61
C ASP A 70 -7.51 -17.25 -6.77
N VAL A 71 -7.84 -18.52 -6.97
CA VAL A 71 -7.38 -19.30 -8.12
C VAL A 71 -8.02 -18.76 -9.40
N MET A 72 -9.31 -18.42 -9.35
CA MET A 72 -10.08 -17.98 -10.50
C MET A 72 -9.87 -16.49 -10.80
N LYS A 73 -9.43 -16.16 -12.01
CA LYS A 73 -9.24 -14.76 -12.46
C LYS A 73 -10.54 -13.95 -12.38
N SER A 74 -11.65 -14.52 -12.83
CA SER A 74 -12.97 -13.87 -12.79
C SER A 74 -13.40 -13.46 -11.38
N GLN A 75 -13.01 -14.26 -10.37
CA GLN A 75 -13.32 -13.96 -8.97
C GLN A 75 -12.47 -12.79 -8.45
N ARG A 76 -11.20 -12.70 -8.85
CA ARG A 76 -10.33 -11.57 -8.51
C ARG A 76 -10.83 -10.27 -9.13
N GLU A 77 -11.18 -10.30 -10.42
CA GLU A 77 -11.70 -9.12 -11.13
C GLU A 77 -13.05 -8.64 -10.55
N ARG A 78 -13.98 -9.57 -10.31
CA ARG A 78 -15.26 -9.25 -9.66
C ARG A 78 -15.05 -8.65 -8.26
N ALA A 79 -14.19 -9.26 -7.45
CA ALA A 79 -13.90 -8.78 -6.11
C ALA A 79 -13.25 -7.38 -6.13
N ALA A 80 -12.29 -7.15 -7.02
CA ALA A 80 -11.65 -5.86 -7.20
C ALA A 80 -12.67 -4.78 -7.56
N GLY A 81 -13.62 -5.07 -8.46
CA GLY A 81 -14.72 -4.17 -8.78
C GLY A 81 -15.59 -3.82 -7.56
N MET A 82 -15.97 -4.82 -6.77
CA MET A 82 -16.80 -4.61 -5.58
C MET A 82 -16.10 -3.75 -4.51
N PHE A 83 -14.81 -3.94 -4.29
CA PHE A 83 -14.05 -3.11 -3.36
C PHE A 83 -13.80 -1.70 -3.92
N ALA A 84 -13.56 -1.56 -5.22
CA ALA A 84 -13.33 -0.25 -5.85
C ALA A 84 -14.55 0.68 -5.73
N GLU A 85 -15.78 0.13 -5.83
CA GLU A 85 -17.01 0.92 -5.63
C GLU A 85 -17.19 1.41 -4.19
N GLN A 86 -16.73 0.63 -3.21
CA GLN A 86 -17.05 0.84 -1.80
C GLN A 86 -15.93 1.52 -1.00
N VAL A 87 -14.67 1.44 -1.45
CA VAL A 87 -13.48 1.95 -0.74
C VAL A 87 -12.99 3.29 -1.33
N SER A 88 -13.86 4.04 -1.99
CA SER A 88 -13.51 5.35 -2.58
C SER A 88 -13.32 6.51 -1.57
#